data_AF-A0A0X8CMK6-F1
#
_entry.id   AF-A0A0X8CMK6-F1
#
_cell.length_a   1.000
_cell.length_b   1.000
_cell.length_c   1.000
_cell.angle_alpha   90.00
_cell.angle_beta   90.00
_cell.angle_gamma   90.00
#
_symmetry.space_group_name_H-M   'P 1'
#
loop_
_entity.id
_entity.type
_entity.pdbx_description
1 polymer ?
#
loop_
_entity_poly.entity_id
_entity_poly.type
_entity_poly.pdbx_seq_one_letter_code
_entity_poly.pdbx_strand_id
1 'polypeptide(L)' 'MTLIDDKLSEIRSVRNDIWRCRRLLETALPGPDRKLIEKRLVQQRSAFERLLATTFPLQFRLCSE' A
#
# COMPACT_ATOMS: atom_id res chain seq x y z
N MET A 1 -7.52 13.66 19.53
CA MET A 1 -6.94 13.03 18.33
C MET A 1 -7.53 13.74 17.13
N THR A 2 -6.69 14.36 16.31
CA THR A 2 -7.15 15.11 15.14
C THR A 2 -7.35 14.12 14.00
N LEU A 3 -8.46 14.23 13.27
CA LEU A 3 -8.81 13.38 12.12
C LEU A 3 -7.68 13.22 11.08
N ILE A 4 -6.77 14.19 11.04
CA ILE A 4 -5.58 14.19 10.19
C ILE A 4 -4.56 13.16 10.67
N ASP A 5 -4.31 13.04 11.97
CA ASP A 5 -3.38 12.06 12.54
C ASP A 5 -3.86 10.62 12.33
N ASP A 6 -5.17 10.38 12.47
CA ASP A 6 -5.78 9.07 12.19
C ASP A 6 -5.61 8.66 10.72
N LYS A 7 -5.89 9.58 9.78
CA LYS A 7 -5.65 9.31 8.35
C LYS A 7 -4.18 9.06 8.04
N LEU A 8 -3.26 9.81 8.65
CA LEU A 8 -1.82 9.60 8.49
C LEU A 8 -1.36 8.27 9.09
N SER A 9 -1.95 7.85 10.22
CA SER A 9 -1.70 6.56 10.85
C SER A 9 -2.13 5.41 9.94
N GLU A 10 -3.31 5.50 9.32
CA GLU A 10 -3.76 4.51 8.34
C GLU A 10 -2.85 4.44 7.10
N ILE A 11 -2.42 5.59 6.57
CA ILE A 11 -1.45 5.64 5.45
C ILE A 11 -0.16 4.93 5.83
N ARG A 12 0.37 5.18 7.05
CA ARG A 12 1.59 4.52 7.52
C ARG A 12 1.40 3.01 7.68
N SER A 13 0.26 2.59 8.19
CA SER A 13 -0.08 1.17 8.38
C SER A 13 -0.13 0.43 7.05
N VAL A 14 -0.91 0.93 6.08
CA VAL A 14 -1.05 0.32 4.75
C VAL A 14 0.28 0.30 4.00
N ARG A 15 1.10 1.36 4.12
CA ARG A 15 2.45 1.39 3.53
C ARG A 15 3.36 0.31 4.12
N ASN A 16 3.28 0.09 5.45
CA ASN A 16 4.07 -0.93 6.12
C ASN A 16 3.64 -2.34 5.68
N ASP A 17 2.33 -2.57 5.56
CA ASP A 17 1.79 -3.84 5.06
C ASP A 17 2.25 -4.14 3.62
N ILE A 18 2.24 -3.13 2.74
CA ILE A 18 2.75 -3.24 1.36
C ILE A 18 4.24 -3.59 1.37
N TRP A 19 5.04 -2.92 2.21
CA TRP A 19 6.47 -3.19 2.33
C TRP A 19 6.74 -4.62 2.83
N ARG A 20 5.97 -5.09 3.81
CA ARG A 20 6.04 -6.46 4.31
C ARG A 20 5.66 -7.48 3.24
N CYS A 21 4.60 -7.24 2.47
CA CYS A 21 4.22 -8.12 1.36
C CYS A 21 5.31 -8.16 0.28
N ARG A 22 5.93 -7.02 -0.06
CA ARG A 22 7.04 -6.97 -1.01
C ARG A 22 8.26 -7.77 -0.53
N ARG A 23 8.62 -7.60 0.74
CA ARG A 23 9.71 -8.36 1.37
C ARG A 23 9.42 -9.85 1.42
N LEU A 24 8.16 -10.24 1.65
CA LEU A 24 7.72 -11.62 1.57
C LEU A 24 7.83 -12.18 0.13
N LEU A 25 7.54 -11.38 -0.90
CA LEU A 25 7.73 -11.79 -2.29
C LEU A 25 9.21 -11.91 -2.69
N GLU A 26 10.09 -11.14 -2.06
CA GLU A 26 11.55 -11.25 -2.23
C GLU A 26 12.11 -12.49 -1.55
N THR A 27 11.55 -12.90 -0.41
CA THR A 27 11.86 -14.21 0.17
C THR A 27 11.24 -15.31 -0.70
N ALA A 28 11.98 -16.40 -0.91
CA ALA A 28 11.55 -17.51 -1.76
C ALA A 28 10.31 -18.24 -1.17
N LEU A 29 9.12 -17.67 -1.38
CA LEU A 29 7.86 -18.31 -1.06
C LEU A 29 7.46 -19.28 -2.19
N PRO A 30 6.83 -20.41 -1.83
CA PRO A 30 6.32 -21.35 -2.82
C PRO A 30 5.28 -20.66 -3.73
N GLY A 31 5.31 -21.04 -5.02
CA GLY A 31 4.54 -20.41 -6.10
C GLY A 31 3.04 -20.13 -5.84
N PRO A 32 2.25 -21.01 -5.17
CA PRO A 32 0.84 -20.70 -4.88
C PRO A 32 0.66 -19.58 -3.85
N ASP A 33 1.50 -19.51 -2.82
CA ASP A 33 1.43 -18.47 -1.79
C ASP A 33 1.86 -17.10 -2.34
N ARG A 34 2.82 -17.10 -3.27
CA ARG A 34 3.24 -15.89 -3.98
C ARG A 34 2.07 -15.19 -4.70
N LYS A 35 1.23 -15.95 -5.40
CA LYS A 35 0.05 -15.39 -6.11
C LYS A 35 -0.99 -14.82 -5.15
N LEU A 36 -1.18 -15.43 -3.98
CA LEU A 36 -2.07 -14.91 -2.95
C LEU A 36 -1.55 -13.58 -2.38
N ILE A 37 -0.24 -13.49 -2.13
CA ILE A 37 0.41 -12.26 -1.65
C ILE A 37 0.36 -11.16 -2.71
N GLU A 38 0.64 -11.47 -3.98
CA GLU A 38 0.52 -10.50 -5.08
C GLU A 38 -0.90 -9.95 -5.23
N LYS A 39 -1.92 -10.81 -5.19
CA LYS A 39 -3.33 -10.38 -5.26
C LYS A 39 -3.69 -9.47 -4.08
N ARG A 40 -3.21 -9.81 -2.88
CA ARG A 40 -3.41 -8.99 -1.67
C ARG A 40 -2.67 -7.65 -1.76
N LEU A 41 -1.46 -7.64 -2.32
CA LEU A 41 -0.66 -6.43 -2.52
C LEU A 41 -1.36 -5.46 -3.48
N VAL A 42 -1.94 -5.96 -4.57
CA VAL A 42 -2.74 -5.15 -5.50
C VAL A 42 -3.95 -4.53 -4.80
N GLN A 43 -4.70 -5.31 -4.02
CA GLN A 43 -5.84 -4.79 -3.26
C GLN A 43 -5.45 -3.71 -2.26
N GLN A 44 -4.38 -3.93 -1.49
CA GLN A 44 -3.89 -2.95 -0.52
C GLN A 44 -3.37 -1.69 -1.19
N ARG A 45 -2.72 -1.81 -2.36
CA ARG A 45 -2.29 -0.65 -3.13
C ARG A 45 -3.47 0.17 -3.67
N SER A 46 -4.52 -0.47 -4.18
CA SER A 46 -5.74 0.24 -4.60
C SER A 46 -6.48 0.90 -3.41
N ALA A 47 -6.45 0.29 -2.22
CA ALA A 47 -6.96 0.92 -1.01
C ALA A 47 -6.11 2.13 -0.61
N PHE A 48 -4.79 2.00 -0.68
CA PHE A 48 -3.83 3.07 -0.41
C PHE A 48 -4.02 4.26 -1.36
N GLU A 49 -4.15 4.03 -2.66
CA GLU A 49 -4.35 5.07 -3.66
C GLU A 49 -5.66 5.84 -3.40
N ARG A 50 -6.74 5.15 -3.01
CA ARG A 50 -7.99 5.81 -2.59
C ARG A 50 -7.81 6.62 -1.32
N LEU A 51 -7.10 6.08 -0.32
CA LEU A 51 -6.86 6.76 0.95
C LEU A 51 -6.00 8.01 0.77
N LEU A 52 -4.97 7.92 -0.09
CA LEU A 52 -4.17 9.06 -0.52
C LEU A 52 -5.02 10.09 -1.24
N ALA A 53 -5.83 9.70 -2.24
CA ALA A 53 -6.69 10.64 -2.95
C ALA A 53 -7.69 11.37 -2.03
N THR A 54 -8.10 10.72 -0.93
CA THR A 54 -9.04 11.29 0.05
C THR A 54 -8.34 12.13 1.13
N THR A 55 -7.05 11.90 1.38
CA THR A 55 -6.28 12.56 2.46
C THR A 55 -5.42 13.69 1.92
N PHE A 56 -4.85 13.48 0.74
CA PHE A 56 -4.02 14.43 0.03
C PHE A 56 -4.68 14.72 -1.33
N PRO A 57 -5.22 15.92 -1.55
CA PRO A 57 -5.65 16.36 -2.88
C PRO A 57 -4.47 16.52 -3.86
N LEU A 58 -3.24 16.21 -3.42
CA LEU A 58 -2.04 16.15 -4.25
C LEU A 58 -1.98 14.78 -4.91
N GLN A 59 -2.64 14.66 -6.06
CA GLN A 59 -2.27 13.63 -7.03
C GLN A 59 -0.80 13.86 -7.40
N PHE A 60 0.10 13.10 -6.80
CA PHE A 60 1.46 12.97 -7.31
C PHE A 60 1.33 12.33 -8.69
N ARG A 61 1.24 13.17 -9.73
CA ARG A 61 1.62 12.77 -11.08
C ARG A 61 3.09 12.37 -10.95
N LEU A 62 3.33 11.07 -10.85
CA LEU A 62 4.63 10.51 -11.19
C LEU A 62 4.80 10.83 -12.69
N CYS A 63 5.33 12.02 -13.00
CA CYS A 63 5.98 12.26 -14.28
C CYS A 63 7.12 11.24 -14.34
N SER A 64 6.88 10.13 -15.03
CA SER A 64 7.97 9.40 -15.67
C SER A 64 8.16 10.09 -17.02
N GLU A 65 9.18 10.94 -17.07
CA GLU A 65 9.90 11.25 -18.31
C GLU A 65 10.85 10.09 -18.62
#